data_AF-A0A354MWU6-F1
#
_entry.id   AF-A0A354MWU6-F1
#
_cell.length_a   1.000
_cell.length_b   1.000
_cell.length_c   1.000
_cell.angle_alpha   90.00
_cell.angle_beta   90.00
_cell.angle_gamma   90.00
#
_symmetry.space_group_name_H-M   'P 1'
#
loop_
_entity.id
_entity.type
_entity.pdbx_description
1 polymer ?
#
loop_
_entity_poly.entity_id
_entity_poly.type
_entity_poly.pdbx_seq_one_letter_code
_entity_poly.pdbx_strand_id
1 'polypeptide(L)' 'MDIPAHAYRALLVSAPGKLSASLSALLSDGAFSKIATEVSATGARQQMTADAYDIVVINTPLPDEFGT' A
#
# COMPACT_ATOMS: atom_id res chain seq x y z
N MET A 1 -9.57 26.30 -8.37
CA MET A 1 -8.88 25.97 -7.11
C MET A 1 -7.95 24.83 -7.44
N ASP A 2 -6.68 25.15 -7.68
CA ASP A 2 -5.64 24.17 -7.95
C ASP A 2 -5.34 23.48 -6.63
N ILE A 3 -5.83 22.25 -6.43
CA ILE A 3 -5.45 21.45 -5.27
C ILE A 3 -3.98 21.14 -5.52
N PRO A 4 -3.01 21.67 -4.75
CA PRO A 4 -1.62 21.31 -4.96
C PRO A 4 -1.57 19.80 -4.85
N ALA A 5 -1.19 19.12 -5.93
CA ALA A 5 -1.10 17.67 -5.99
C ALA A 5 -0.07 17.23 -4.95
N HIS A 6 -0.53 17.05 -3.72
CA HIS A 6 0.27 16.49 -2.65
C HIS A 6 0.54 15.07 -3.09
N ALA A 7 1.79 14.84 -3.47
CA ALA A 7 2.19 13.57 -4.03
C ALA A 7 2.36 12.59 -2.87
N TYR A 8 1.27 11.97 -2.46
CA TYR A 8 1.22 11.09 -1.28
C TYR A 8 2.02 9.81 -1.53
N ARG A 9 2.64 9.29 -0.47
CA ARG A 9 3.32 8.00 -0.48
C ARG A 9 2.37 6.94 0.08
N ALA A 10 2.02 5.95 -0.74
CA ALA A 10 1.10 4.90 -0.38
C ALA A 10 1.80 3.53 -0.24
N LEU A 11 1.39 2.76 0.76
CA LEU A 11 1.76 1.36 0.94
C LEU A 11 0.51 0.48 0.86
N LEU A 12 0.46 -0.42 -0.12
CA LEU A 12 -0.60 -1.41 -0.27
C LEU A 12 -0.13 -2.75 0.32
N VAL A 13 -0.76 -3.21 1.39
CA VAL A 13 -0.48 -4.50 2.03
C VAL A 13 -1.61 -5.47 1.67
N SER A 14 -1.37 -6.39 0.74
CA SER A 14 -2.39 -7.31 0.25
C SER A 14 -1.76 -8.61 -0.25
N ALA A 15 -2.44 -9.73 0.02
CA ALA A 15 -2.17 -10.96 -0.70
C ALA A 15 -2.32 -10.75 -2.23
N PRO A 16 -1.58 -11.50 -3.07
CA PRO A 16 -1.70 -11.40 -4.52
C PRO A 16 -3.12 -11.75 -4.99
N GLY A 17 -3.68 -10.92 -5.87
CA GLY A 17 -4.99 -11.21 -6.46
C GLY A 17 -5.54 -10.08 -7.32
N LYS A 18 -6.77 -10.25 -7.80
CA LYS A 18 -7.45 -9.22 -8.61
C LYS A 18 -7.56 -7.88 -7.86
N LEU A 19 -7.79 -7.92 -6.55
CA LEU A 19 -7.93 -6.71 -5.74
C LEU A 19 -6.62 -5.91 -5.66
N SER A 20 -5.48 -6.57 -5.42
CA SER A 20 -4.17 -5.90 -5.37
C SER A 20 -3.78 -5.31 -6.72
N ALA A 21 -4.08 -6.01 -7.82
CA ALA A 21 -3.85 -5.51 -9.18
C ALA A 21 -4.71 -4.28 -9.51
N SER A 22 -6.01 -4.34 -9.21
CA SER A 22 -6.93 -3.22 -9.44
C SER A 22 -6.59 -2.00 -8.58
N LEU A 23 -6.25 -2.20 -7.30
CA LEU A 23 -5.83 -1.11 -6.41
C LEU A 23 -4.51 -0.48 -6.87
N SER A 24 -3.54 -1.29 -7.29
CA SER A 24 -2.27 -0.77 -7.81
C SER A 24 -2.50 0.08 -9.07
N ALA A 25 -3.38 -0.35 -9.98
CA ALA A 25 -3.73 0.40 -11.17
C ALA A 25 -4.45 1.72 -10.85
N LEU A 26 -5.41 1.69 -9.91
CA LEU A 26 -6.14 2.88 -9.47
C LEU A 26 -5.24 3.90 -8.75
N LEU A 27 -4.34 3.42 -7.89
CA LEU A 27 -3.40 4.28 -7.17
C LEU A 27 -2.39 4.91 -8.14
N SER A 28 -1.97 4.18 -9.18
CA SER A 28 -1.02 4.68 -10.18
C SER A 28 -1.59 5.80 -11.06
N ASP A 29 -2.92 5.86 -11.20
CA ASP A 29 -3.64 6.92 -11.92
C ASP A 29 -3.91 8.16 -11.04
N GLY A 30 -3.65 8.05 -9.74
CA GLY A 30 -3.87 9.12 -8.76
C GLY A 30 -2.66 10.03 -8.54
N ALA A 31 -2.83 11.01 -7.65
CA ALA A 31 -1.79 11.94 -7.21
C ALA A 31 -0.79 11.32 -6.20
N PHE A 32 -0.30 10.11 -6.47
CA PHE A 32 0.65 9.42 -5.60
C PHE A 32 2.08 9.50 -6.15
N SER A 33 3.04 9.91 -5.31
CA SER A 33 4.47 9.98 -5.71
C SER A 33 5.15 8.62 -5.72
N LYS A 34 4.75 7.74 -4.80
CA LYS A 34 5.34 6.42 -4.59
C LYS A 34 4.27 5.47 -4.10
N ILE A 35 4.13 4.34 -4.78
CA ILE A 35 3.23 3.25 -4.40
C ILE A 35 4.12 2.03 -4.18
N ALA A 36 4.17 1.54 -2.96
CA ALA A 36 4.83 0.29 -2.62
C ALA A 36 3.77 -0.77 -2.32
N THR A 37 4.10 -2.04 -2.60
CA THR A 37 3.20 -3.16 -2.37
C THR A 37 3.90 -4.21 -1.53
N GLU A 38 3.23 -4.70 -0.49
CA GLU A 38 3.69 -5.76 0.39
C GLU A 38 2.65 -6.86 0.49
N VAL A 39 3.12 -8.10 0.63
CA VAL A 39 2.24 -9.27 0.77
C VAL A 39 2.14 -9.76 2.21
N SER A 40 2.91 -9.18 3.12
CA SER A 40 3.00 -9.61 4.52
C SER A 40 2.92 -8.44 5.48
N ALA A 41 2.34 -8.64 6.67
CA ALA A 41 2.33 -7.66 7.74
C ALA A 41 3.77 -7.38 8.23
N THR A 42 4.61 -8.40 8.26
CA THR A 42 6.02 -8.28 8.66
C THR A 42 6.82 -7.41 7.68
N GLY A 43 6.71 -7.67 6.37
CA GLY A 43 7.35 -6.86 5.34
C GLY A 43 6.84 -5.42 5.32
N ALA A 44 5.53 -5.23 5.50
CA ALA A 44 4.94 -3.90 5.63
C ALA A 44 5.50 -3.11 6.80
N ARG A 45 5.65 -3.73 7.99
CA ARG A 45 6.26 -3.08 9.16
C ARG A 45 7.72 -2.70 8.90
N GLN A 46 8.49 -3.57 8.26
CA GLN A 46 9.88 -3.28 7.89
C GLN A 46 9.95 -2.08 6.94
N GLN A 47 9.08 -2.02 5.93
CA GLN A 47 9.01 -0.88 5.02
C GLN A 47 8.59 0.41 5.73
N MET A 48 7.59 0.37 6.59
CA MET A 48 7.16 1.55 7.36
C MET A 48 8.22 2.04 8.37
N THR A 49 9.15 1.16 8.75
CA THR A 49 10.30 1.53 9.58
C THR A 49 11.40 2.18 8.75
N ALA A 50 11.61 1.68 7.52
CA ALA A 50 12.64 2.19 6.60
C ALA A 50 12.21 3.48 5.86
N ASP A 51 10.92 3.65 5.63
CA ASP A 51 10.33 4.69 4.80
C ASP A 51 9.05 5.25 5.44
N ALA A 52 8.80 6.56 5.26
CA ALA A 52 7.53 7.18 5.66
C ALA A 52 6.45 6.97 4.58
N TYR A 53 5.23 6.68 5.04
CA TYR A 53 4.04 6.54 4.21
C TYR A 53 2.90 7.39 4.78
N ASP A 54 2.15 8.04 3.91
CA ASP A 54 0.99 8.87 4.28
C ASP A 54 -0.28 8.04 4.37
N ILE A 55 -0.39 7.03 3.49
CA ILE A 55 -1.57 6.16 3.39
C ILE A 55 -1.10 4.71 3.37
N VAL A 56 -1.70 3.88 4.22
CA VAL A 56 -1.49 2.44 4.23
C VAL A 56 -2.84 1.76 4.02
N VAL A 57 -2.94 0.95 2.97
CA VAL A 57 -4.15 0.17 2.65
C VAL A 57 -3.87 -1.29 2.97
N ILE A 58 -4.61 -1.88 3.92
CA ILE A 58 -4.43 -3.26 4.35
C ILE A 58 -5.63 -4.09 3.91
N ASN A 59 -5.37 -5.12 3.11
CA ASN A 59 -6.33 -6.12 2.70
C ASN A 59 -6.05 -7.43 3.43
N THR A 60 -6.81 -7.68 4.48
CA THR A 60 -6.75 -8.91 5.29
C THR A 60 -7.70 -9.98 4.74
N PRO A 61 -7.43 -11.29 4.98
CA PRO A 61 -6.33 -11.82 5.79
C PRO A 61 -5.00 -11.83 5.03
N LEU A 62 -3.92 -11.51 5.74
CA LEU A 62 -2.56 -11.60 5.20
C LEU A 62 -1.99 -13.01 5.44
N PRO A 63 -1.12 -13.51 4.54
CA PRO A 63 -0.53 -14.84 4.65
C PRO A 63 0.17 -15.11 5.98
N ASP A 64 0.80 -14.10 6.57
CA ASP A 64 1.52 -14.16 7.84
C ASP A 64 0.66 -13.81 9.06
N GLU A 65 -0.61 -13.46 8.86
CA GLU A 65 -1.58 -13.26 9.95
C GLU A 65 -2.52 -14.46 10.14
N PHE A 66 -2.40 -15.50 9.30
CA PHE A 66 -3.11 -16.76 9.53
C PHE A 66 -2.48 -17.54 10.69
N GLY A 67 -3.07 -17.39 11.88
CA GLY A 67 -2.87 -18.30 13.02
C GLY A 67 -1.92 -17.80 14.10
N THR A 68 -2.42 -16.91 14.96
CA THR A 68 -2.08 -16.85 16.39
C THR A 68 -3.34 -17.02 17.21
#